data_AF-A0A3Q1HN96-F1
#
_entry.id   AF-A0A3Q1HN96-F1
#
_cell.length_a   1.000
_cell.length_b   1.000
_cell.length_c   1.000
_cell.angle_alpha   90.00
_cell.angle_beta   90.00
_cell.angle_gamma   90.00
#
_symmetry.space_group_name_H-M   'P 1'
#
loop_
_entity.id
_entity.type
_entity.pdbx_description
1 polymer ?
#
loop_
_entity_poly.entity_id
_entity_poly.type
_entity_poly.pdbx_seq_one_letter_code
_entity_poly.pdbx_strand_id
1 'polypeptide(L)'
;MSAKDTMRRNKTAIVRILGGDLTLILMRVHENNLITEREYNNLKHINRANTEDHVIQLVDKIMNKGEDTCQTFLNFLQTDEDIQSTFPELKNLQLNYNLLLPTALQADIGEHKAVELVARLNNRGYINWLKAGRCLLVLKEGLHPFIDKCIRDFHGDLLNQKPQLRNPCQASCKPKGKNVSSLCKDCTEWTTAILEHHKLSEGNTRHVNLNWDNCVPPSWRTDHWELAKAYMPRGQVSVKGAAQCDASALLYLIINCDNFPNVDEKSVKEVIQFRNELMHSSELNVTDEWMRRYQNSLKKLLQQFNNVPEIETVKQQIDEMFTVDLKILVSDVEFRGLESDSDASQSPQSFFQWEAELLQQCLRELRHGAAADDDSKTQDTELLKSLVCFLQASEDLHKRFSADLQAIGSLERGE
;
A
#
# COMPACT_ATOMS: atom_id res chain seq x y z
N MET A 1 0.43 4.56 26.90
CA MET A 1 1.26 4.01 28.01
C MET A 1 2.10 2.86 27.47
N SER A 2 3.42 2.82 27.73
CA SER A 2 4.32 1.80 27.17
C SER A 2 4.03 0.39 27.73
N ALA A 3 4.20 -0.65 26.93
CA ALA A 3 4.12 -2.05 27.32
C ALA A 3 5.07 -2.37 28.48
N LYS A 4 6.28 -1.82 28.45
CA LYS A 4 7.24 -1.93 29.55
C LYS A 4 6.77 -1.22 30.83
N ASP A 5 6.06 -0.09 30.72
CA ASP A 5 5.46 0.58 31.86
C ASP A 5 4.27 -0.20 32.43
N THR A 6 3.44 -0.80 31.57
CA THR A 6 2.34 -1.69 31.99
C THR A 6 2.87 -2.94 32.68
N MET A 7 3.93 -3.55 32.12
CA MET A 7 4.68 -4.63 32.76
C MET A 7 5.24 -4.20 34.12
N ARG A 8 5.82 -3.01 34.23
CA ARG A 8 6.37 -2.49 35.50
C ARG A 8 5.28 -2.28 36.55
N ARG A 9 4.12 -1.70 36.17
CA ARG A 9 2.99 -1.42 37.07
C ARG A 9 2.34 -2.70 37.59
N ASN A 10 2.23 -3.71 36.73
CA ASN A 10 1.60 -4.98 37.06
C ASN A 10 2.60 -6.05 37.53
N LYS A 11 3.90 -5.75 37.59
CA LYS A 11 5.00 -6.72 37.80
C LYS A 11 4.73 -7.65 38.98
N THR A 12 4.39 -7.10 40.15
CA THR A 12 4.13 -7.89 41.36
C THR A 12 2.95 -8.83 41.20
N ALA A 13 1.90 -8.39 40.50
CA ALA A 13 0.71 -9.20 40.29
C ALA A 13 0.92 -10.30 39.24
N ILE A 14 1.65 -9.99 38.15
CA ILE A 14 2.09 -10.96 37.15
C ILE A 14 2.95 -12.03 37.80
N VAL A 15 3.95 -11.62 38.61
CA VAL A 15 4.84 -12.54 39.32
C VAL A 15 4.05 -13.47 40.25
N ARG A 16 3.11 -12.92 41.03
CA ARG A 16 2.26 -13.71 41.93
C ARG A 16 1.43 -14.75 41.18
N ILE A 17 0.79 -14.35 40.07
CA ILE A 17 -0.10 -15.23 39.31
C ILE A 17 0.68 -16.32 38.58
N LEU A 18 1.73 -15.95 37.86
CA LEU A 18 2.56 -16.91 37.12
C LEU A 18 3.37 -17.83 38.04
N GLY A 19 3.56 -17.44 39.31
CA GLY A 19 4.13 -18.29 40.35
C GLY A 19 3.31 -19.54 40.68
N GLY A 20 2.04 -19.60 40.23
CA GLY A 20 1.19 -20.78 40.40
C GLY A 20 1.65 -22.00 39.59
N ASP A 21 2.25 -21.79 38.41
CA ASP A 21 2.85 -22.86 37.60
C ASP A 21 3.99 -22.33 36.74
N LEU A 22 5.18 -22.28 37.34
CA LEU A 22 6.41 -21.86 36.67
C LEU A 22 6.79 -22.78 35.49
N THR A 23 6.45 -24.07 35.55
CA THR A 23 6.85 -25.04 34.52
C THR A 23 6.09 -24.78 33.24
N LEU A 24 4.77 -24.57 33.33
CA LEU A 24 3.94 -24.27 32.19
C LEU A 24 4.35 -22.95 31.52
N ILE A 25 4.52 -21.88 32.30
CA ILE A 25 4.87 -20.57 31.72
C ILE A 25 6.24 -20.60 31.06
N LEU A 26 7.25 -21.23 31.68
CA LEU A 26 8.59 -21.33 31.08
C LEU A 26 8.59 -22.13 29.77
N MET A 27 7.81 -23.20 29.70
CA MET A 27 7.66 -23.98 28.47
C MET A 27 7.01 -23.13 27.37
N ARG A 28 5.90 -22.46 27.67
CA ARG A 28 5.14 -21.69 26.68
C ARG A 28 5.84 -20.43 26.19
N VAL A 29 6.56 -19.71 27.06
CA VAL A 29 7.35 -18.53 26.64
C VAL A 29 8.56 -18.94 25.79
N HIS A 30 9.08 -20.16 25.96
CA HIS A 30 10.12 -20.71 25.10
C HIS A 30 9.57 -21.12 23.73
N GLU A 31 8.44 -21.84 23.69
CA GLU A 31 7.75 -22.22 22.44
C GLU A 31 7.38 -21.01 21.57
N ASN A 32 7.02 -19.88 22.21
CA ASN A 32 6.68 -18.63 21.53
C ASN A 32 7.90 -17.73 21.24
N ASN A 33 9.13 -18.25 21.36
CA ASN A 33 10.38 -17.53 21.07
C ASN A 33 10.58 -16.21 21.87
N LEU A 34 9.93 -16.05 23.02
CA LEU A 34 10.11 -14.86 23.88
C LEU A 34 11.44 -14.91 24.64
N ILE A 35 11.94 -16.11 24.90
CA ILE A 35 13.25 -16.39 25.47
C ILE A 35 13.99 -17.41 24.59
N THR A 36 15.32 -17.35 24.62
CA THR A 36 16.19 -18.29 23.89
C THR A 36 16.35 -19.60 24.65
N GLU A 37 16.75 -20.66 23.95
CA GLU A 37 17.08 -21.98 24.54
C GLU A 37 18.09 -21.86 25.71
N ARG A 38 19.10 -21.00 25.59
CA ARG A 38 20.08 -20.75 26.66
C ARG A 38 19.42 -20.10 27.88
N GLU A 39 18.50 -19.17 27.67
CA GLU A 39 17.78 -18.48 28.75
C GLU A 39 16.77 -19.41 29.42
N TYR A 40 16.08 -20.24 28.65
CA TYR A 40 15.21 -21.29 29.16
C TYR A 40 15.97 -22.27 30.06
N ASN A 41 17.11 -22.80 29.60
CA ASN A 41 17.92 -23.71 30.40
C ASN A 41 18.48 -23.04 31.67
N ASN A 42 18.86 -21.76 31.62
CA ASN A 42 19.29 -21.01 32.80
C ASN A 42 18.15 -20.81 33.82
N LEU A 43 16.93 -20.52 33.35
CA LEU A 43 15.75 -20.35 34.20
C LEU A 43 15.24 -21.69 34.75
N LYS A 44 15.53 -22.80 34.07
CA LYS A 44 15.15 -24.16 34.46
C LYS A 44 16.09 -24.79 35.51
N HIS A 45 17.37 -24.39 35.56
CA HIS A 45 18.41 -25.14 36.28
C HIS A 45 19.04 -24.44 37.50
N ILE A 46 18.41 -23.44 38.12
CA ILE A 46 19.00 -22.78 39.30
C ILE A 46 18.45 -23.30 40.63
N ASN A 47 19.41 -23.61 41.49
CA ASN A 47 19.33 -24.29 42.77
C ASN A 47 18.63 -23.43 43.85
N ARG A 48 17.74 -24.03 44.66
CA ARG A 48 17.20 -23.53 45.96
C ARG A 48 16.61 -22.10 46.01
N ALA A 49 16.20 -21.49 44.91
CA ALA A 49 15.44 -20.22 44.94
C ALA A 49 13.93 -20.49 44.90
N ASN A 50 13.15 -19.60 45.52
CA ASN A 50 11.69 -19.71 45.56
C ASN A 50 11.13 -19.67 44.12
N THR A 51 10.01 -20.35 43.85
CA THR A 51 9.36 -20.33 42.52
C THR A 51 9.10 -18.90 42.05
N GLU A 52 8.79 -18.01 42.99
CA GLU A 52 8.59 -16.58 42.79
C GLU A 52 9.85 -15.86 42.26
N ASP A 53 11.04 -16.19 42.78
CA ASP A 53 12.32 -15.59 42.34
C ASP A 53 12.63 -15.91 40.87
N HIS A 54 12.19 -17.09 40.40
CA HIS A 54 12.36 -17.51 39.01
C HIS A 54 11.40 -16.78 38.08
N VAL A 55 10.16 -16.57 38.51
CA VAL A 55 9.21 -15.75 37.76
C VAL A 55 9.67 -14.30 37.69
N ILE A 56 10.23 -13.75 38.78
CA ILE A 56 10.83 -12.41 38.79
C ILE A 56 11.94 -12.31 37.73
N GLN A 57 12.85 -13.29 37.69
CA GLN A 57 13.93 -13.32 36.70
C GLN A 57 13.42 -13.42 35.26
N LEU A 58 12.39 -14.24 35.01
CA LEU A 58 11.74 -14.34 33.70
C LEU A 58 11.15 -12.97 33.29
N VAL A 59 10.36 -12.36 34.16
CA VAL A 59 9.70 -11.07 33.89
C VAL A 59 10.73 -9.96 33.67
N ASP A 60 11.78 -9.89 34.49
CA ASP A 60 12.87 -8.93 34.29
C ASP A 60 13.63 -9.16 33.00
N LYS A 61 13.83 -10.42 32.60
CA LYS A 61 14.48 -10.75 31.34
C LYS A 61 13.66 -10.25 30.15
N ILE A 62 12.35 -10.46 30.18
CA ILE A 62 11.42 -9.97 29.17
C ILE A 62 11.44 -8.44 29.12
N MET A 63 11.39 -7.77 30.28
CA MET A 63 11.47 -6.31 30.38
C MET A 63 12.78 -5.71 29.86
N ASN A 64 13.89 -6.45 29.97
CA ASN A 64 15.21 -6.02 29.52
C ASN A 64 15.44 -6.21 28.01
N LYS A 65 14.70 -7.10 27.34
CA LYS A 65 14.81 -7.34 25.89
C LYS A 65 14.25 -6.18 25.05
N GLY A 66 13.32 -5.40 25.58
CA GLY A 66 12.83 -4.19 24.93
C GLY A 66 11.31 -4.10 24.89
N GLU A 67 10.80 -3.00 24.32
CA GLU A 67 9.38 -2.69 24.26
C GLU A 67 8.60 -3.74 23.45
N ASP A 68 9.10 -4.13 22.28
CA ASP A 68 8.45 -5.14 21.42
C ASP A 68 8.31 -6.49 22.12
N THR A 69 9.32 -6.93 22.90
CA THR A 69 9.23 -8.20 23.65
C THR A 69 8.26 -8.10 24.83
N CYS A 70 8.19 -6.96 25.50
CA CYS A 70 7.17 -6.71 26.52
C CYS A 70 5.76 -6.78 25.93
N GLN A 71 5.59 -6.22 24.73
CA GLN A 71 4.34 -6.21 24.01
C GLN A 71 3.89 -7.63 23.64
N THR A 72 4.76 -8.40 23.00
CA THR A 72 4.46 -9.78 22.61
C THR A 72 4.14 -10.64 23.83
N PHE A 73 4.84 -10.44 24.95
CA PHE A 73 4.56 -11.18 26.18
C PHE A 73 3.21 -10.81 26.80
N LEU A 74 2.85 -9.52 26.88
CA LEU A 74 1.54 -9.09 27.39
C LEU A 74 0.39 -9.63 26.53
N ASN A 75 0.54 -9.61 25.21
CA ASN A 75 -0.44 -10.19 24.29
C ASN A 75 -0.55 -11.70 24.50
N PHE A 76 0.59 -12.40 24.52
CA PHE A 76 0.66 -13.83 24.78
C PHE A 76 -0.05 -14.23 26.08
N LEU A 77 0.15 -13.47 27.17
CA LEU A 77 -0.53 -13.71 28.43
C LEU A 77 -2.06 -13.62 28.33
N GLN A 78 -2.60 -12.89 27.35
CA GLN A 78 -4.04 -12.69 27.14
C GLN A 78 -4.64 -13.62 26.09
N THR A 79 -3.86 -14.03 25.10
CA THR A 79 -4.35 -14.75 23.92
C THR A 79 -4.11 -16.26 23.97
N ASP A 80 -3.11 -16.73 24.72
CA ASP A 80 -2.78 -18.15 24.79
C ASP A 80 -3.81 -18.93 25.64
N GLU A 81 -4.47 -19.92 25.03
CA GLU A 81 -5.58 -20.66 25.64
C GLU A 81 -5.16 -21.43 26.90
N ASP A 82 -3.96 -22.03 26.89
CA ASP A 82 -3.46 -22.83 28.01
C ASP A 82 -3.05 -21.94 29.18
N ILE A 83 -2.46 -20.77 28.90
CA ILE A 83 -2.18 -19.75 29.91
C ILE A 83 -3.46 -19.17 30.49
N GLN A 84 -4.46 -18.85 29.66
CA GLN A 84 -5.74 -18.32 30.12
C GLN A 84 -6.55 -19.32 30.96
N SER A 85 -6.48 -20.61 30.60
CA SER A 85 -7.10 -21.70 31.36
C SER A 85 -6.42 -21.91 32.72
N THR A 86 -5.08 -21.87 32.75
CA THR A 86 -4.31 -22.14 33.97
C THR A 86 -4.27 -20.94 34.92
N PHE A 87 -4.27 -19.71 34.38
CA PHE A 87 -4.14 -18.47 35.14
C PHE A 87 -5.34 -17.53 34.89
N PRO A 88 -6.56 -17.91 35.29
CA PRO A 88 -7.75 -17.10 35.05
C PRO A 88 -7.70 -15.73 35.76
N GLU A 89 -6.91 -15.61 36.83
CA GLU A 89 -6.66 -14.33 37.53
C GLU A 89 -6.00 -13.27 36.65
N LEU A 90 -5.35 -13.65 35.53
CA LEU A 90 -4.80 -12.68 34.57
C LEU A 90 -5.88 -11.77 33.99
N LYS A 91 -7.14 -12.24 33.90
CA LYS A 91 -8.29 -11.44 33.42
C LYS A 91 -8.65 -10.29 34.37
N ASN A 92 -8.29 -10.40 35.65
CA ASN A 92 -8.57 -9.38 36.66
C ASN A 92 -7.49 -8.30 36.72
N LEU A 93 -6.35 -8.54 36.07
CA LEU A 93 -5.31 -7.54 35.98
C LEU A 93 -5.64 -6.57 34.85
N GLN A 94 -5.35 -5.28 35.07
CA GLN A 94 -5.27 -4.29 34.00
C GLN A 94 -4.00 -4.52 33.17
N LEU A 95 -3.84 -5.75 32.66
CA LEU A 95 -2.87 -6.10 31.63
C LEU A 95 -3.30 -5.55 30.28
N ASN A 96 -4.52 -5.01 30.19
CA ASN A 96 -5.09 -4.29 29.06
C ASN A 96 -4.12 -3.20 28.56
N TYR A 97 -3.14 -3.65 27.80
CA TYR A 97 -2.66 -3.01 26.60
C TYR A 97 -3.68 -3.17 25.46
N ASN A 98 -4.81 -3.83 25.70
CA ASN A 98 -6.00 -3.63 24.89
C ASN A 98 -6.13 -2.13 24.69
N LEU A 99 -5.95 -1.76 23.42
CA LEU A 99 -6.27 -0.45 22.93
C LEU A 99 -7.55 -0.01 23.61
N LEU A 100 -7.44 0.95 24.51
CA LEU A 100 -8.57 1.79 24.80
C LEU A 100 -8.76 2.61 23.54
N LEU A 101 -9.49 2.02 22.59
CA LEU A 101 -9.97 2.71 21.43
C LEU A 101 -10.79 3.90 21.94
N PRO A 102 -10.55 5.10 21.41
CA PRO A 102 -11.35 6.25 21.75
C PRO A 102 -12.84 5.92 21.55
N THR A 103 -13.69 6.28 22.50
CA THR A 103 -15.14 5.98 22.50
C THR A 103 -15.83 6.41 21.19
N ALA A 104 -15.26 7.39 20.47
CA ALA A 104 -15.72 7.85 19.16
C ALA A 104 -15.52 6.85 18.00
N LEU A 105 -14.50 5.99 18.03
CA LEU A 105 -14.28 4.95 17.00
C LEU A 105 -15.18 3.72 17.18
N GLN A 106 -15.50 3.41 18.45
CA GLN A 106 -16.38 2.32 18.81
C GLN A 106 -17.82 2.56 18.32
N ALA A 107 -18.26 3.82 18.32
CA ALA A 107 -19.61 4.21 17.93
C ALA A 107 -19.88 4.08 16.41
N ASP A 108 -18.86 4.16 15.56
CA ASP A 108 -19.03 4.33 14.11
C ASP A 108 -18.55 3.13 13.27
N ILE A 109 -17.57 2.35 13.75
CA ILE A 109 -16.94 1.28 12.95
C ILE A 109 -17.21 -0.12 13.53
N GLY A 110 -17.47 -0.21 14.85
CA GLY A 110 -17.65 -1.45 15.62
C GLY A 110 -16.32 -1.93 16.23
N GLU A 111 -16.36 -2.28 17.52
CA GLU A 111 -15.18 -2.61 18.34
C GLU A 111 -14.24 -3.65 17.71
N HIS A 112 -14.79 -4.74 17.16
CA HIS A 112 -14.02 -5.80 16.53
C HIS A 112 -13.23 -5.35 15.29
N LYS A 113 -13.77 -4.45 14.46
CA LYS A 113 -13.08 -3.98 13.26
C LYS A 113 -11.86 -3.12 13.59
N ALA A 114 -11.95 -2.37 14.67
CA ALA A 114 -10.85 -1.53 15.13
C ALA A 114 -9.72 -2.34 15.77
N VAL A 115 -10.01 -3.52 16.32
CA VAL A 115 -8.97 -4.43 16.84
C VAL A 115 -8.13 -5.03 15.71
N GLU A 116 -8.75 -5.46 14.60
CA GLU A 116 -8.02 -6.08 13.48
C GLU A 116 -7.08 -5.10 12.76
N LEU A 117 -7.55 -3.90 12.40
CA LEU A 117 -6.69 -2.86 11.80
C LEU A 117 -5.50 -2.56 12.71
N VAL A 118 -5.73 -2.50 14.01
CA VAL A 118 -4.67 -2.17 14.96
C VAL A 118 -3.66 -3.30 15.12
N ALA A 119 -4.10 -4.56 15.08
CA ALA A 119 -3.16 -5.67 15.01
C ALA A 119 -2.23 -5.52 13.79
N ARG A 120 -2.76 -5.13 12.62
CA ARG A 120 -1.96 -4.86 11.42
C ARG A 120 -1.05 -3.64 11.58
N LEU A 121 -1.55 -2.55 12.17
CA LEU A 121 -0.76 -1.33 12.45
C LEU A 121 0.27 -1.50 13.59
N ASN A 122 0.31 -2.64 14.28
CA ASN A 122 1.44 -2.99 15.15
C ASN A 122 2.59 -3.68 14.40
N ASN A 123 2.33 -4.17 13.18
CA ASN A 123 3.37 -4.73 12.33
C ASN A 123 4.13 -3.61 11.60
N ARG A 124 5.42 -3.48 11.90
CA ARG A 124 6.29 -2.43 11.34
C ARG A 124 6.36 -2.47 9.81
N GLY A 125 6.43 -3.67 9.24
CA GLY A 125 6.52 -3.82 7.79
C GLY A 125 5.21 -3.56 7.07
N TYR A 126 4.08 -3.85 7.72
CA TYR A 126 2.74 -3.47 7.24
C TYR A 126 2.53 -1.95 7.27
N ILE A 127 2.94 -1.28 8.35
CA ILE A 127 2.96 0.19 8.45
C ILE A 127 3.74 0.80 7.29
N ASN A 128 4.93 0.26 7.03
CA ASN A 128 5.77 0.72 5.94
C ASN A 128 5.08 0.55 4.58
N TRP A 129 4.46 -0.61 4.35
CA TRP A 129 3.72 -0.89 3.12
C TRP A 129 2.55 0.09 2.93
N LEU A 130 1.77 0.34 3.99
CA LEU A 130 0.66 1.29 3.97
C LEU A 130 1.12 2.72 3.69
N LYS A 131 2.19 3.18 4.36
CA LYS A 131 2.79 4.50 4.12
C LYS A 131 3.29 4.64 2.69
N ALA A 132 4.00 3.64 2.18
CA ALA A 132 4.51 3.66 0.82
C ALA A 132 3.38 3.76 -0.21
N GLY A 133 2.32 2.96 -0.04
CA GLY A 133 1.17 3.01 -0.92
C GLY A 133 0.41 4.31 -0.82
N ARG A 134 0.33 4.91 0.38
CA ARG A 134 -0.25 6.24 0.53
C ARG A 134 0.56 7.31 -0.19
N CYS A 135 1.89 7.28 -0.11
CA CYS A 135 2.76 8.17 -0.88
C CYS A 135 2.56 8.01 -2.39
N LEU A 136 2.37 6.78 -2.87
CA LEU A 136 2.08 6.51 -4.28
C LEU A 136 0.73 7.09 -4.73
N LEU A 137 -0.31 6.95 -3.92
CA LEU A 137 -1.62 7.55 -4.19
C LEU A 137 -1.53 9.07 -4.21
N VAL A 138 -0.87 9.68 -3.23
CA VAL A 138 -0.65 11.12 -3.16
C VAL A 138 0.15 11.61 -4.38
N LEU A 139 1.18 10.87 -4.82
CA LEU A 139 1.91 11.16 -6.05
C LEU A 139 0.98 11.15 -7.28
N LYS A 140 0.13 10.12 -7.41
CA LYS A 140 -0.84 10.01 -8.51
C LYS A 140 -1.83 11.20 -8.50
N GLU A 141 -2.39 11.53 -7.35
CA GLU A 141 -3.31 12.69 -7.18
C GLU A 141 -2.61 14.03 -7.50
N GLY A 142 -1.30 14.13 -7.27
CA GLY A 142 -0.50 15.28 -7.69
C GLY A 142 -0.22 15.36 -9.19
N LEU A 143 0.05 14.21 -9.81
CA LEU A 143 0.45 14.14 -11.21
C LEU A 143 -0.71 14.32 -12.18
N HIS A 144 -1.91 13.82 -11.85
CA HIS A 144 -2.99 13.76 -12.83
C HIS A 144 -3.48 15.13 -13.36
N PRO A 145 -3.59 16.22 -12.57
CA PRO A 145 -4.06 17.51 -13.10
C PRO A 145 -2.99 18.13 -14.01
N PHE A 146 -1.73 18.03 -13.60
CA PHE A 146 -0.57 18.49 -14.36
C PHE A 146 -0.48 17.77 -15.72
N ILE A 147 -0.55 16.44 -15.70
CA ILE A 147 -0.47 15.63 -16.92
C ILE A 147 -1.65 15.91 -17.84
N ASP A 148 -2.88 15.97 -17.31
CA ASP A 148 -4.07 16.22 -18.12
C ASP A 148 -3.99 17.58 -18.83
N LYS A 149 -3.50 18.61 -18.13
CA LYS A 149 -3.21 19.92 -18.72
C LYS A 149 -2.15 19.83 -19.82
N CYS A 150 -0.99 19.24 -19.53
CA CYS A 150 0.11 19.12 -20.50
C CYS A 150 -0.31 18.38 -21.77
N ILE A 151 -1.10 17.31 -21.67
CA ILE A 151 -1.57 16.56 -22.83
C ILE A 151 -2.62 17.34 -23.61
N ARG A 152 -3.51 18.06 -22.94
CA ARG A 152 -4.52 18.90 -23.61
C ARG A 152 -3.86 20.04 -24.39
N ASP A 153 -2.86 20.70 -23.81
CA ASP A 153 -2.10 21.76 -24.47
C ASP A 153 -1.34 21.18 -25.68
N PHE A 154 -0.65 20.05 -25.49
CA PHE A 154 0.05 19.33 -26.57
C PHE A 154 -0.88 18.90 -27.72
N HIS A 155 -2.06 18.39 -27.40
CA HIS A 155 -3.07 18.04 -28.39
C HIS A 155 -3.53 19.25 -29.20
N GLY A 156 -3.77 20.38 -28.52
CA GLY A 156 -4.10 21.65 -29.17
C GLY A 156 -2.98 22.14 -30.09
N ASP A 157 -1.73 22.05 -29.64
CA ASP A 157 -0.56 22.43 -30.42
C ASP A 157 -0.39 21.57 -31.68
N LEU A 158 -0.55 20.24 -31.57
CA LEU A 158 -0.56 19.35 -32.73
C LEU A 158 -1.63 19.74 -33.74
N LEU A 159 -2.86 20.02 -33.28
CA LEU A 159 -3.96 20.44 -34.13
C LEU A 159 -3.73 21.82 -34.79
N ASN A 160 -2.96 22.70 -34.15
CA ASN A 160 -2.60 24.01 -34.69
C ASN A 160 -1.48 23.93 -35.72
N GLN A 161 -0.46 23.11 -35.45
CA GLN A 161 0.70 22.95 -36.32
C GLN A 161 0.41 22.08 -37.55
N LYS A 162 -0.47 21.08 -37.41
CA LYS A 162 -0.81 20.10 -38.46
C LYS A 162 -2.31 20.11 -38.76
N PRO A 163 -2.81 21.02 -39.62
CA PRO A 163 -4.24 21.13 -39.93
C PRO A 163 -4.89 19.84 -40.44
N GLN A 164 -4.13 18.94 -41.07
CA GLN A 164 -4.61 17.64 -41.54
C GLN A 164 -5.12 16.73 -40.40
N LEU A 165 -4.63 16.91 -39.18
CA LEU A 165 -5.10 16.16 -38.00
C LEU A 165 -6.53 16.51 -37.60
N ARG A 166 -7.06 17.62 -38.13
CA ARG A 166 -8.46 18.04 -37.97
C ARG A 166 -9.41 17.30 -38.89
N ASN A 167 -8.94 16.42 -39.78
CA ASN A 167 -9.85 15.65 -40.63
C ASN A 167 -10.50 14.52 -39.83
N PRO A 168 -11.81 14.26 -40.01
CA PRO A 168 -12.48 13.15 -39.35
C PRO A 168 -12.09 11.81 -39.98
N CYS A 169 -11.99 10.76 -39.16
CA CYS A 169 -11.79 9.39 -39.62
C CYS A 169 -12.96 8.95 -40.52
N GLN A 170 -12.66 8.51 -41.74
CA GLN A 170 -13.68 8.06 -42.70
C GLN A 170 -14.04 6.57 -42.61
N ALA A 171 -13.19 5.76 -41.96
CA ALA A 171 -13.29 4.30 -41.98
C ALA A 171 -13.59 3.66 -40.62
N SER A 172 -13.93 4.46 -39.59
CA SER A 172 -14.14 3.97 -38.21
C SER A 172 -13.03 3.02 -37.76
N CYS A 173 -11.79 3.49 -37.91
CA CYS A 173 -10.59 2.68 -37.74
C CYS A 173 -10.49 2.06 -36.33
N LYS A 174 -9.94 0.85 -36.26
CA LYS A 174 -9.61 0.17 -34.99
C LYS A 174 -8.17 -0.34 -35.04
N PRO A 175 -7.43 -0.31 -33.92
CA PRO A 175 -6.13 -0.97 -33.81
C PRO A 175 -6.28 -2.49 -33.99
N LYS A 176 -5.22 -3.16 -34.46
CA LYS A 176 -5.13 -4.63 -34.53
C LYS A 176 -3.89 -5.10 -33.78
N GLY A 177 -3.98 -5.20 -32.47
CA GLY A 177 -2.83 -5.60 -31.65
C GLY A 177 -1.79 -4.49 -31.58
N LYS A 178 -0.52 -4.89 -31.54
CA LYS A 178 0.65 -3.99 -31.61
C LYS A 178 0.82 -3.30 -32.98
N ASN A 179 0.03 -3.68 -33.98
CA ASN A 179 0.16 -3.19 -35.35
C ASN A 179 -1.06 -2.38 -35.77
N VAL A 180 -0.79 -1.37 -36.57
CA VAL A 180 -1.77 -0.40 -37.05
C VAL A 180 -2.04 -0.61 -38.55
N SER A 181 -1.75 -1.81 -39.05
CA SER A 181 -1.91 -2.16 -40.47
C SER A 181 -3.36 -2.00 -40.89
N SER A 182 -3.61 -1.22 -41.96
CA SER A 182 -4.92 -0.86 -42.56
C SER A 182 -5.70 0.34 -41.96
N LEU A 183 -5.03 1.37 -41.44
CA LEU A 183 -5.70 2.64 -41.14
C LEU A 183 -6.07 3.46 -42.39
N CYS A 184 -7.09 4.31 -42.25
CA CYS A 184 -7.37 5.37 -43.20
C CYS A 184 -6.25 6.43 -43.20
N LYS A 185 -6.24 7.27 -44.24
CA LYS A 185 -5.26 8.36 -44.40
C LYS A 185 -5.18 9.25 -43.15
N ASP A 186 -6.31 9.71 -42.64
CA ASP A 186 -6.35 10.65 -41.52
C ASP A 186 -5.83 10.05 -40.20
N CYS A 187 -6.16 8.80 -39.90
CA CYS A 187 -5.60 8.12 -38.71
C CYS A 187 -4.11 7.77 -38.89
N THR A 188 -3.62 7.66 -40.13
CA THR A 188 -2.20 7.45 -40.42
C THR A 188 -1.40 8.71 -40.08
N GLU A 189 -1.93 9.89 -40.40
CA GLU A 189 -1.33 11.18 -39.99
C GLU A 189 -1.20 11.30 -38.46
N TRP A 190 -2.25 10.90 -37.73
CA TRP A 190 -2.19 10.82 -36.26
C TRP A 190 -1.14 9.83 -35.76
N THR A 191 -1.08 8.64 -36.35
CA THR A 191 -0.09 7.62 -35.97
C THR A 191 1.34 8.13 -36.15
N THR A 192 1.61 8.82 -37.26
CA THR A 192 2.89 9.48 -37.54
C THR A 192 3.21 10.55 -36.51
N ALA A 193 2.26 11.44 -36.20
CA ALA A 193 2.46 12.48 -35.18
C ALA A 193 2.75 11.88 -33.79
N ILE A 194 2.05 10.82 -33.40
CA ILE A 194 2.28 10.11 -32.13
C ILE A 194 3.69 9.49 -32.10
N LEU A 195 4.10 8.85 -33.19
CA LEU A 195 5.42 8.21 -33.28
C LEU A 195 6.57 9.21 -33.26
N GLU A 196 6.40 10.38 -33.90
CA GLU A 196 7.39 11.47 -33.88
C GLU A 196 7.67 11.93 -32.44
N HIS A 197 6.62 12.05 -31.63
CA HIS A 197 6.68 12.52 -30.25
C HIS A 197 6.97 11.42 -29.20
N HIS A 198 7.43 10.26 -29.64
CA HIS A 198 7.89 9.21 -28.74
C HIS A 198 9.38 9.39 -28.41
N LYS A 199 9.80 9.37 -27.15
CA LYS A 199 11.22 9.60 -26.75
C LYS A 199 12.22 8.62 -27.37
N LEU A 200 11.80 7.41 -27.73
CA LEU A 200 12.62 6.44 -28.49
C LEU A 200 12.63 6.63 -30.02
N SER A 201 12.03 7.71 -30.54
CA SER A 201 11.95 7.98 -31.99
C SER A 201 13.29 8.46 -32.58
N GLU A 202 14.25 8.88 -31.75
CA GLU A 202 15.61 9.22 -32.15
C GLU A 202 16.39 7.97 -32.63
N GLY A 203 16.21 7.61 -33.89
CA GLY A 203 17.15 6.76 -34.64
C GLY A 203 16.57 5.51 -35.30
N ASN A 204 15.38 5.02 -34.93
CA ASN A 204 14.73 3.90 -35.65
C ASN A 204 13.23 3.74 -35.33
N THR A 205 12.37 4.41 -36.09
CA THR A 205 10.89 4.35 -35.95
C THR A 205 10.29 2.95 -36.19
N ARG A 206 11.07 1.97 -36.66
CA ARG A 206 10.61 0.60 -36.94
C ARG A 206 10.47 -0.31 -35.71
N HIS A 207 10.90 0.12 -34.52
CA HIS A 207 10.89 -0.71 -33.30
C HIS A 207 10.17 -0.09 -32.10
N VAL A 208 9.50 1.06 -32.26
CA VAL A 208 8.73 1.68 -31.16
C VAL A 208 7.46 0.84 -30.90
N ASN A 209 7.43 0.17 -29.76
CA ASN A 209 6.33 -0.72 -29.38
C ASN A 209 5.25 0.04 -28.61
N LEU A 210 4.42 0.80 -29.32
CA LEU A 210 3.27 1.48 -28.73
C LEU A 210 2.09 0.52 -28.52
N ASN A 211 1.33 0.73 -27.45
CA ASN A 211 0.17 -0.09 -27.12
C ASN A 211 -1.09 0.48 -27.80
N TRP A 212 -1.13 0.39 -29.12
CA TRP A 212 -2.22 0.95 -29.93
C TRP A 212 -3.59 0.42 -29.55
N ASP A 213 -3.70 -0.80 -29.02
CA ASP A 213 -4.95 -1.38 -28.51
C ASP A 213 -5.63 -0.55 -27.42
N ASN A 214 -4.88 0.30 -26.71
CA ASN A 214 -5.47 1.23 -25.76
C ASN A 214 -6.32 2.31 -26.43
N CYS A 215 -6.06 2.63 -27.70
CA CYS A 215 -6.56 3.83 -28.35
C CYS A 215 -7.81 3.57 -29.20
N VAL A 216 -8.61 4.62 -29.38
CA VAL A 216 -9.70 4.70 -30.34
C VAL A 216 -9.33 5.73 -31.42
N PRO A 217 -8.73 5.32 -32.56
CA PRO A 217 -8.21 6.25 -33.56
C PRO A 217 -9.19 7.32 -34.08
N PRO A 218 -10.49 7.04 -34.24
CA PRO A 218 -11.46 8.08 -34.64
C PRO A 218 -11.57 9.24 -33.64
N SER A 219 -11.23 9.01 -32.37
CA SER A 219 -11.36 9.99 -31.29
C SER A 219 -10.12 10.86 -31.11
N TRP A 220 -8.97 10.53 -31.72
CA TRP A 220 -7.73 11.31 -31.58
C TRP A 220 -7.89 12.78 -31.97
N ARG A 221 -8.78 13.10 -32.90
CA ARG A 221 -9.08 14.48 -33.28
C ARG A 221 -9.70 15.30 -32.15
N THR A 222 -10.55 14.69 -31.33
CA THR A 222 -11.47 15.40 -30.42
C THR A 222 -11.17 15.16 -28.96
N ASP A 223 -10.44 14.10 -28.63
CA ASP A 223 -10.14 13.68 -27.27
C ASP A 223 -8.61 13.64 -27.07
N HIS A 224 -8.10 14.58 -26.27
CA HIS A 224 -6.68 14.66 -25.94
C HIS A 224 -6.20 13.42 -25.17
N TRP A 225 -7.09 12.73 -24.46
CA TRP A 225 -6.71 11.56 -23.67
C TRP A 225 -6.47 10.32 -24.53
N GLU A 226 -7.16 10.20 -25.66
CA GLU A 226 -6.93 9.12 -26.64
C GLU A 226 -5.53 9.20 -27.26
N LEU A 227 -4.96 10.39 -27.36
CA LEU A 227 -3.55 10.61 -27.69
C LEU A 227 -2.63 10.10 -26.56
N ALA A 228 -2.94 10.42 -25.30
CA ALA A 228 -2.15 10.00 -24.14
C ALA A 228 -2.01 8.47 -24.03
N LYS A 229 -3.10 7.75 -24.27
CA LYS A 229 -3.19 6.28 -24.15
C LYS A 229 -2.16 5.53 -24.99
N ALA A 230 -1.71 6.10 -26.09
CA ALA A 230 -0.71 5.49 -26.96
C ALA A 230 0.64 5.28 -26.24
N TYR A 231 0.99 6.19 -25.34
CA TYR A 231 2.26 6.19 -24.58
C TYR A 231 2.19 5.42 -23.26
N MET A 232 1.01 4.87 -22.90
CA MET A 232 0.78 4.17 -21.65
C MET A 232 1.03 2.65 -21.76
N PRO A 233 1.19 1.93 -20.64
CA PRO A 233 1.22 0.46 -20.64
C PRO A 233 -0.08 -0.12 -21.18
N ARG A 234 -0.11 -1.42 -21.46
CA ARG A 234 -1.34 -2.10 -21.92
C ARG A 234 -2.45 -2.02 -20.87
N GLY A 235 -3.70 -2.17 -21.32
CA GLY A 235 -4.87 -2.27 -20.45
C GLY A 235 -5.57 -0.95 -20.16
N GLN A 236 -5.25 0.13 -20.87
CA GLN A 236 -5.81 1.47 -20.62
C GLN A 236 -6.98 1.82 -21.55
N VAL A 237 -7.63 0.81 -22.14
CA VAL A 237 -8.70 0.97 -23.14
C VAL A 237 -9.90 1.74 -22.57
N SER A 238 -10.34 1.38 -21.36
CA SER A 238 -11.55 1.91 -20.72
C SER A 238 -11.35 3.25 -20.01
N VAL A 239 -10.10 3.68 -19.84
CA VAL A 239 -9.74 4.90 -19.10
C VAL A 239 -10.14 6.14 -19.91
N LYS A 240 -10.75 7.14 -19.29
CA LYS A 240 -11.22 8.36 -20.00
C LYS A 240 -10.47 9.64 -19.62
N GLY A 241 -9.53 9.56 -18.69
CA GLY A 241 -8.79 10.73 -18.22
C GLY A 241 -7.75 10.37 -17.16
N ALA A 242 -6.88 11.33 -16.85
CA ALA A 242 -5.75 11.16 -15.93
C ALA A 242 -6.15 10.66 -14.54
N ALA A 243 -7.29 11.14 -14.01
CA ALA A 243 -7.77 10.76 -12.68
C ALA A 243 -8.07 9.25 -12.53
N GLN A 244 -8.39 8.57 -13.64
CA GLN A 244 -8.73 7.15 -13.66
C GLN A 244 -7.49 6.25 -13.82
N CYS A 245 -6.33 6.81 -14.18
CA CYS A 245 -5.09 6.07 -14.30
C CYS A 245 -4.49 5.74 -12.93
N ASP A 246 -3.78 4.62 -12.83
CA ASP A 246 -2.87 4.40 -11.72
C ASP A 246 -1.56 5.20 -11.89
N ALA A 247 -0.74 5.23 -10.83
CA ALA A 247 0.53 5.95 -10.83
C ALA A 247 1.48 5.47 -11.96
N SER A 248 1.54 4.18 -12.24
CA SER A 248 2.44 3.66 -13.27
C SER A 248 2.01 4.09 -14.65
N ALA A 249 0.72 4.07 -14.97
CA ALA A 249 0.23 4.52 -16.28
C ALA A 249 0.62 5.98 -16.56
N LEU A 250 0.50 6.85 -15.55
CA LEU A 250 0.94 8.25 -15.62
C LEU A 250 2.46 8.39 -15.76
N LEU A 251 3.23 7.61 -15.00
CA LEU A 251 4.70 7.61 -15.07
C LEU A 251 5.22 7.09 -16.42
N TYR A 252 4.59 6.06 -16.98
CA TYR A 252 4.91 5.53 -18.32
C TYR A 252 4.66 6.57 -19.42
N LEU A 253 3.56 7.32 -19.33
CA LEU A 253 3.29 8.43 -20.25
C LEU A 253 4.43 9.47 -20.23
N ILE A 254 4.91 9.85 -19.05
CA ILE A 254 6.00 10.82 -18.88
C ILE A 254 7.32 10.34 -19.51
N ILE A 255 7.66 9.06 -19.43
CA ILE A 255 8.92 8.53 -19.99
C ILE A 255 8.84 8.19 -21.48
N ASN A 256 7.63 8.04 -22.03
CA ASN A 256 7.47 7.67 -23.43
C ASN A 256 7.18 8.87 -24.33
N CYS A 257 6.59 9.95 -23.81
CA CYS A 257 6.26 11.16 -24.58
C CYS A 257 7.30 12.27 -24.40
N ASP A 258 7.79 12.83 -25.51
CA ASP A 258 8.81 13.88 -25.53
C ASP A 258 8.30 15.26 -25.06
N ASN A 259 6.99 15.46 -25.01
CA ASN A 259 6.32 16.64 -24.46
C ASN A 259 6.62 16.87 -22.96
N PHE A 260 7.27 15.91 -22.29
CA PHE A 260 7.82 16.04 -20.94
C PHE A 260 9.36 16.10 -20.96
N PRO A 261 9.99 17.17 -21.49
CA PRO A 261 11.42 17.19 -21.85
C PRO A 261 12.39 17.25 -20.65
N ASN A 262 11.91 17.42 -19.42
CA ASN A 262 12.77 17.67 -18.24
C ASN A 262 12.72 16.58 -17.17
N VAL A 263 12.18 15.40 -17.49
CA VAL A 263 12.08 14.29 -16.53
C VAL A 263 13.10 13.20 -16.86
N ASP A 264 14.02 12.94 -15.93
CA ASP A 264 15.00 11.86 -15.95
C ASP A 264 14.31 10.49 -15.93
N GLU A 265 14.44 9.80 -17.06
CA GLU A 265 13.88 8.47 -17.29
C GLU A 265 14.30 7.46 -16.21
N LYS A 266 15.54 7.54 -15.72
CA LYS A 266 16.06 6.61 -14.70
C LYS A 266 15.29 6.76 -13.39
N SER A 267 15.06 8.00 -12.96
CA SER A 267 14.31 8.28 -11.73
C SER A 267 12.86 7.81 -11.81
N VAL A 268 12.21 7.97 -12.97
CA VAL A 268 10.84 7.48 -13.16
C VAL A 268 10.78 5.95 -13.15
N LYS A 269 11.68 5.29 -13.88
CA LYS A 269 11.76 3.82 -13.92
C LYS A 269 12.01 3.22 -12.55
N GLU A 270 12.83 3.86 -11.73
CA GLU A 270 13.08 3.45 -10.35
C GLU A 270 11.81 3.52 -9.49
N VAL A 271 11.03 4.60 -9.59
CA VAL A 271 9.74 4.70 -8.88
C VAL A 271 8.71 3.68 -9.39
N ILE A 272 8.67 3.42 -10.70
CA ILE A 272 7.84 2.34 -11.29
C ILE A 272 8.24 0.98 -10.71
N GLN A 273 9.54 0.71 -10.58
CA GLN A 273 10.03 -0.53 -9.98
C GLN A 273 9.56 -0.67 -8.52
N PHE A 274 9.74 0.36 -7.70
CA PHE A 274 9.25 0.34 -6.32
C PHE A 274 7.73 0.16 -6.23
N ARG A 275 6.98 0.82 -7.11
CA ARG A 275 5.53 0.62 -7.21
C ARG A 275 5.22 -0.84 -7.51
N ASN A 276 5.87 -1.45 -8.50
CA ASN A 276 5.62 -2.84 -8.85
C ASN A 276 5.95 -3.79 -7.69
N GLU A 277 7.08 -3.60 -7.01
CA GLU A 277 7.47 -4.35 -5.82
C GLU A 277 6.42 -4.22 -4.69
N LEU A 278 5.90 -3.00 -4.47
CA LEU A 278 4.91 -2.72 -3.44
C LEU A 278 3.56 -3.38 -3.74
N MET A 279 3.08 -3.25 -4.98
CA MET A 279 1.75 -3.72 -5.38
C MET A 279 1.67 -5.24 -5.53
N HIS A 280 2.81 -5.89 -5.78
CA HIS A 280 2.94 -7.35 -5.86
C HIS A 280 3.58 -7.95 -4.60
N SER A 281 3.63 -7.21 -3.48
CA SER A 281 4.08 -7.74 -2.19
C SER A 281 3.06 -8.75 -1.66
N SER A 282 3.42 -10.03 -1.65
CA SER A 282 2.56 -11.12 -1.17
C SER A 282 2.22 -11.03 0.31
N GLU A 283 3.11 -10.44 1.09
CA GLU A 283 2.99 -10.33 2.55
C GLU A 283 2.42 -8.97 2.99
N LEU A 284 2.14 -8.06 2.05
CA LEU A 284 1.70 -6.69 2.31
C LEU A 284 2.65 -5.97 3.28
N ASN A 285 3.95 -6.21 3.10
CA ASN A 285 5.01 -5.84 4.02
C ASN A 285 6.23 -5.34 3.24
N VAL A 286 6.87 -4.28 3.72
CA VAL A 286 8.16 -3.82 3.21
C VAL A 286 9.11 -3.40 4.35
N THR A 287 10.41 -3.62 4.15
CA THR A 287 11.44 -3.36 5.17
C THR A 287 11.76 -1.86 5.29
N ASP A 288 12.36 -1.47 6.42
CA ASP A 288 12.82 -0.08 6.63
C ASP A 288 13.87 0.35 5.60
N GLU A 289 14.75 -0.58 5.19
CA GLU A 289 15.76 -0.29 4.18
C GLU A 289 15.11 -0.04 2.83
N TRP A 290 14.13 -0.87 2.46
CA TRP A 290 13.33 -0.64 1.26
C TRP A 290 12.65 0.73 1.30
N MET A 291 12.03 1.10 2.43
CA MET A 291 11.37 2.40 2.62
C MET A 291 12.30 3.58 2.44
N ARG A 292 13.53 3.52 2.97
CA ARG A 292 14.52 4.60 2.82
C ARG A 292 14.89 4.81 1.36
N ARG A 293 15.11 3.71 0.61
CA ARG A 293 15.40 3.81 -0.82
C ARG A 293 14.20 4.39 -1.57
N TYR A 294 13.00 3.89 -1.30
CA TYR A 294 11.77 4.38 -1.92
C TYR A 294 11.55 5.88 -1.68
N GLN A 295 11.73 6.33 -0.43
CA GLN A 295 11.66 7.75 -0.08
C GLN A 295 12.66 8.60 -0.89
N ASN A 296 13.91 8.15 -1.00
CA ASN A 296 14.93 8.86 -1.76
C ASN A 296 14.57 8.94 -3.25
N SER A 297 14.12 7.84 -3.85
CA SER A 297 13.75 7.79 -5.26
C SER A 297 12.51 8.65 -5.55
N LEU A 298 11.51 8.66 -4.66
CA LEU A 298 10.37 9.58 -4.75
C LEU A 298 10.79 11.05 -4.66
N LYS A 299 11.63 11.41 -3.68
CA LYS A 299 12.12 12.79 -3.55
C LYS A 299 12.86 13.24 -4.79
N LYS A 300 13.74 12.38 -5.32
CA LYS A 300 14.49 12.64 -6.55
C LYS A 300 13.57 12.85 -7.76
N LEU A 301 12.49 12.07 -7.86
CA LEU A 301 11.49 12.26 -8.91
C LEU A 301 10.74 13.59 -8.73
N LEU A 302 10.21 13.87 -7.53
CA LEU A 302 9.43 15.08 -7.25
C LEU A 302 10.23 16.37 -7.45
N GLN A 303 11.53 16.35 -7.20
CA GLN A 303 12.43 17.49 -7.48
C GLN A 303 12.43 17.93 -8.95
N GLN A 304 12.11 17.02 -9.88
CA GLN A 304 12.07 17.33 -11.31
C GLN A 304 10.82 18.12 -11.70
N PHE A 305 9.85 18.22 -10.78
CA PHE A 305 8.62 18.97 -10.92
C PHE A 305 8.58 20.21 -10.02
N ASN A 306 9.74 20.74 -9.59
CA ASN A 306 9.82 21.95 -8.75
C ASN A 306 9.09 23.18 -9.32
N ASN A 307 8.91 23.24 -10.65
CA ASN A 307 8.22 24.34 -11.31
C ASN A 307 6.69 24.14 -11.41
N VAL A 308 6.15 23.05 -10.85
CA VAL A 308 4.73 22.69 -10.89
C VAL A 308 4.13 22.94 -9.51
N PRO A 309 3.33 24.01 -9.32
CA PRO A 309 2.77 24.37 -8.01
C PRO A 309 1.96 23.26 -7.35
N GLU A 310 1.19 22.50 -8.14
CA GLU A 310 0.37 21.39 -7.66
C GLU A 310 1.22 20.29 -7.01
N ILE A 311 2.45 20.10 -7.46
CA ILE A 311 3.36 19.06 -6.96
C ILE A 311 4.09 19.50 -5.68
N GLU A 312 4.13 20.80 -5.37
CA GLU A 312 4.75 21.26 -4.12
C GLU A 312 3.96 20.81 -2.89
N THR A 313 2.62 20.89 -2.95
CA THR A 313 1.74 20.39 -1.87
C THR A 313 1.91 18.87 -1.70
N VAL A 314 2.10 18.16 -2.81
CA VAL A 314 2.29 16.70 -2.84
C VAL A 314 3.61 16.30 -2.18
N LYS A 315 4.69 17.07 -2.40
CA LYS A 315 5.97 16.85 -1.69
C LYS A 315 5.81 16.97 -0.20
N GLN A 316 5.12 18.02 0.26
CA GLN A 316 4.88 18.23 1.68
C GLN A 316 4.10 17.06 2.29
N GLN A 317 3.00 16.64 1.66
CA GLN A 317 2.21 15.49 2.13
C GLN A 317 3.02 14.18 2.17
N ILE A 318 3.90 13.95 1.20
CA ILE A 318 4.78 12.78 1.15
C ILE A 318 5.83 12.85 2.26
N ASP A 319 6.45 14.01 2.48
CA ASP A 319 7.41 14.21 3.56
C ASP A 319 6.77 14.00 4.94
N GLU A 320 5.58 14.57 5.15
CA GLU A 320 4.79 14.36 6.37
C GLU A 320 4.51 12.87 6.58
N MET A 321 4.03 12.15 5.56
CA MET A 321 3.72 10.71 5.64
C MET A 321 4.90 9.86 6.11
N PHE A 322 6.12 10.18 5.67
CA PHE A 322 7.31 9.46 6.13
C PHE A 322 7.64 9.70 7.60
N THR A 323 7.29 10.88 8.14
CA THR A 323 7.53 11.26 9.54
C THR A 323 6.45 10.81 10.52
N VAL A 324 5.21 10.61 10.06
CA VAL A 324 4.07 10.23 10.92
C VAL A 324 4.33 8.92 11.65
N ASP A 325 4.19 8.86 12.97
CA ASP A 325 4.22 7.60 13.72
C ASP A 325 2.81 7.01 13.86
N LEU A 326 2.48 6.10 12.94
CA LEU A 326 1.19 5.41 12.93
C LEU A 326 0.96 4.54 14.18
N LYS A 327 2.01 4.16 14.93
CA LYS A 327 1.87 3.41 16.18
C LYS A 327 1.32 4.28 17.32
N ILE A 328 1.66 5.56 17.33
CA ILE A 328 1.27 6.51 18.40
C ILE A 328 -0.18 6.96 18.23
N LEU A 329 -0.61 7.21 17.00
CA LEU A 329 -2.00 7.62 16.66
C LEU A 329 -3.07 6.62 17.08
N VAL A 330 -2.66 5.37 17.26
CA VAL A 330 -3.51 4.24 17.62
C VAL A 330 -3.56 4.01 19.14
N SER A 331 -2.58 4.56 19.89
CA SER A 331 -2.44 4.35 21.33
C SER A 331 -2.79 5.57 22.19
N ASP A 332 -2.97 6.76 21.62
CA ASP A 332 -3.12 8.00 22.39
C ASP A 332 -4.20 8.94 21.82
N VAL A 333 -5.49 8.62 22.02
CA VAL A 333 -6.54 9.66 22.01
C VAL A 333 -7.63 9.33 23.03
N GLU A 334 -7.57 9.94 24.21
CA GLU A 334 -8.82 10.37 24.86
C GLU A 334 -9.48 11.37 23.90
N PHE A 335 -10.55 10.94 23.23
CA PHE A 335 -11.39 11.82 22.40
C PHE A 335 -12.18 12.75 23.34
N ARG A 336 -11.50 13.73 23.95
CA ARG A 336 -12.18 14.83 24.64
C ARG A 336 -12.39 15.95 23.64
N GLY A 337 -13.67 16.26 23.44
CA GLY A 337 -14.13 17.33 22.58
C GLY A 337 -13.38 18.64 22.84
N LEU A 338 -12.72 19.13 21.81
CA LEU A 338 -12.37 20.51 21.65
C LEU A 338 -12.90 20.92 20.28
N GLU A 339 -14.03 21.62 20.31
CA GLU A 339 -14.34 22.60 19.28
C GLU A 339 -13.15 23.58 19.26
N SER A 340 -12.27 23.44 18.27
CA SER A 340 -11.18 24.35 18.02
C SER A 340 -10.90 24.32 16.52
N ASP A 341 -11.37 25.36 15.83
CA ASP A 341 -11.08 25.64 14.44
C ASP A 341 -9.57 25.83 14.23
N SER A 342 -8.86 24.74 13.88
CA SER A 342 -7.58 24.80 13.13
C SER A 342 -7.13 23.40 12.68
N ASP A 343 -6.79 23.33 11.39
CA ASP A 343 -6.39 22.22 10.52
C ASP A 343 -5.65 20.96 11.05
N ALA A 344 -6.07 19.83 10.46
CA ALA A 344 -5.28 18.66 10.05
C ALA A 344 -4.67 17.71 11.11
N SER A 345 -5.47 17.22 12.06
CA SER A 345 -5.17 15.94 12.72
C SER A 345 -5.83 14.79 11.96
N GLN A 346 -5.02 13.92 11.32
CA GLN A 346 -5.48 12.75 10.57
C GLN A 346 -6.25 11.79 11.49
N SER A 347 -7.56 11.65 11.25
CA SER A 347 -8.44 10.82 12.07
C SER A 347 -8.20 9.32 11.83
N PRO A 348 -8.51 8.43 12.79
CA PRO A 348 -8.39 6.99 12.57
C PRO A 348 -9.30 6.42 11.46
N GLN A 349 -10.38 7.11 11.10
CA GLN A 349 -11.17 6.81 9.90
C GLN A 349 -10.33 6.91 8.61
N SER A 350 -9.32 7.78 8.60
CA SER A 350 -8.41 7.95 7.47
C SER A 350 -7.54 6.72 7.24
N PHE A 351 -7.12 5.97 8.28
CA PHE A 351 -6.28 4.78 8.09
C PHE A 351 -7.05 3.62 7.45
N PHE A 352 -8.29 3.36 7.89
CA PHE A 352 -9.18 2.38 7.23
C PHE A 352 -9.41 2.73 5.76
N GLN A 353 -9.56 4.03 5.48
CA GLN A 353 -9.72 4.49 4.10
C GLN A 353 -8.45 4.27 3.28
N TRP A 354 -7.27 4.60 3.81
CA TRP A 354 -6.00 4.42 3.10
C TRP A 354 -5.71 2.95 2.82
N GLU A 355 -5.94 2.09 3.80
CA GLU A 355 -5.74 0.65 3.65
C GLU A 355 -6.68 0.09 2.58
N ALA A 356 -7.95 0.46 2.62
CA ALA A 356 -8.91 0.02 1.61
C ALA A 356 -8.60 0.55 0.21
N GLU A 357 -8.19 1.81 0.07
CA GLU A 357 -7.81 2.39 -1.23
C GLU A 357 -6.62 1.63 -1.84
N LEU A 358 -5.61 1.34 -1.02
CA LEU A 358 -4.41 0.63 -1.45
C LEU A 358 -4.72 -0.83 -1.82
N LEU A 359 -5.47 -1.55 -0.98
CA LEU A 359 -5.90 -2.92 -1.25
C LEU A 359 -6.77 -3.01 -2.51
N GLN A 360 -7.67 -2.03 -2.72
CA GLN A 360 -8.47 -1.96 -3.95
C GLN A 360 -7.60 -1.71 -5.19
N GLN A 361 -6.53 -0.95 -5.07
CA GLN A 361 -5.58 -0.78 -6.16
C GLN A 361 -4.80 -2.08 -6.44
N CYS A 362 -4.31 -2.78 -5.41
CA CYS A 362 -3.64 -4.09 -5.55
C CYS A 362 -4.55 -5.11 -6.25
N LEU A 363 -5.81 -5.18 -5.82
CA LEU A 363 -6.79 -6.10 -6.38
C LEU A 363 -7.08 -5.82 -7.87
N ARG A 364 -7.17 -4.54 -8.26
CA ARG A 364 -7.35 -4.16 -9.67
C ARG A 364 -6.14 -4.54 -10.52
N GLU A 365 -4.93 -4.26 -10.04
CA GLU A 365 -3.70 -4.54 -10.78
C GLU A 365 -3.49 -6.05 -10.99
N LEU A 366 -3.63 -6.85 -9.92
CA LEU A 366 -3.48 -8.31 -10.01
C LEU A 366 -4.55 -8.95 -10.89
N ARG A 367 -5.78 -8.43 -10.90
CA ARG A 367 -6.84 -8.89 -11.83
C ARG A 367 -6.49 -8.62 -13.29
N HIS A 368 -5.91 -7.45 -13.59
CA HIS A 368 -5.46 -7.13 -14.94
C HIS A 368 -4.27 -7.98 -15.38
N GLY A 369 -3.33 -8.25 -14.47
CA GLY A 369 -2.19 -9.16 -14.71
C GLY A 369 -2.64 -10.61 -14.96
N ALA A 370 -3.54 -11.14 -14.14
CA ALA A 370 -4.09 -12.49 -14.28
C ALA A 370 -4.94 -12.69 -15.56
N ALA A 371 -5.45 -11.60 -16.15
CA ALA A 371 -6.15 -11.62 -17.44
C ALA A 371 -5.20 -11.57 -18.66
N ALA A 372 -3.90 -11.33 -18.46
CA ALA A 372 -2.92 -11.29 -19.53
C ALA A 372 -2.47 -12.70 -19.97
N ASP A 373 -2.11 -12.85 -21.24
CA ASP A 373 -1.84 -14.15 -21.89
C ASP A 373 -0.33 -14.50 -21.92
N ASP A 374 0.37 -14.29 -20.79
CA ASP A 374 1.83 -14.44 -20.66
C ASP A 374 2.22 -15.14 -19.34
N ASP A 375 3.50 -15.50 -19.15
CA ASP A 375 4.03 -16.24 -17.98
C ASP A 375 3.74 -15.55 -16.62
N SER A 376 3.55 -14.22 -16.63
CA SER A 376 3.12 -13.42 -15.47
C SER A 376 1.75 -13.83 -14.91
N LYS A 377 0.90 -14.46 -15.73
CA LYS A 377 -0.44 -14.93 -15.36
C LYS A 377 -0.41 -15.86 -14.15
N THR A 378 0.56 -16.77 -14.08
CA THR A 378 0.63 -17.79 -13.01
C THR A 378 0.97 -17.15 -11.67
N GLN A 379 1.95 -16.25 -11.66
CA GLN A 379 2.39 -15.54 -10.47
C GLN A 379 1.32 -14.57 -9.96
N ASP A 380 0.73 -13.76 -10.86
CA ASP A 380 -0.32 -12.80 -10.48
C ASP A 380 -1.58 -13.51 -10.00
N THR A 381 -1.88 -14.70 -10.53
CA THR A 381 -2.99 -15.53 -10.03
C THR A 381 -2.73 -16.04 -8.62
N GLU A 382 -1.50 -16.44 -8.29
CA GLU A 382 -1.14 -16.87 -6.94
C GLU A 382 -1.19 -15.70 -5.94
N LEU A 383 -0.64 -14.54 -6.33
CA LEU A 383 -0.73 -13.31 -5.54
C LEU A 383 -2.18 -12.86 -5.34
N LEU A 384 -3.01 -12.93 -6.37
CA LEU A 384 -4.44 -12.61 -6.28
C LEU A 384 -5.15 -13.53 -5.29
N LYS A 385 -4.85 -14.85 -5.31
CA LYS A 385 -5.39 -15.80 -4.32
C LYS A 385 -4.95 -15.47 -2.92
N SER A 386 -3.67 -15.15 -2.71
CA SER A 386 -3.15 -14.73 -1.41
C SER A 386 -3.89 -13.51 -0.88
N LEU A 387 -4.08 -12.49 -1.73
CA LEU A 387 -4.80 -11.27 -1.37
C LEU A 387 -6.28 -11.55 -1.05
N VAL A 388 -6.94 -12.41 -1.83
CA VAL A 388 -8.33 -12.84 -1.58
C VAL A 388 -8.44 -13.55 -0.23
N CYS A 389 -7.52 -14.46 0.09
CA CYS A 389 -7.48 -15.15 1.39
C CYS A 389 -7.30 -14.14 2.54
N PHE A 390 -6.40 -13.17 2.39
CA PHE A 390 -6.20 -12.11 3.38
C PHE A 390 -7.47 -11.28 3.62
N LEU A 391 -8.15 -10.88 2.55
CA LEU A 391 -9.40 -10.12 2.63
C LEU A 391 -10.55 -10.93 3.23
N GLN A 392 -10.59 -12.25 3.00
CA GLN A 392 -11.59 -13.15 3.60
C GLN A 392 -11.33 -13.44 5.08
N ALA A 393 -10.07 -13.49 5.48
CA ALA A 393 -9.67 -13.76 6.86
C ALA A 393 -9.87 -12.56 7.80
N SER A 394 -9.95 -11.34 7.27
CA SER A 394 -10.14 -10.11 8.05
C SER A 394 -11.61 -9.69 8.02
N GLU A 395 -12.32 -9.71 9.15
CA GLU A 395 -13.76 -9.41 9.19
C GLU A 395 -14.06 -7.97 8.75
N ASP A 396 -13.18 -7.04 9.12
CA ASP A 396 -13.31 -5.61 8.79
C ASP A 396 -13.22 -5.33 7.29
N LEU A 397 -12.29 -6.02 6.60
CA LEU A 397 -12.09 -5.92 5.15
C LEU A 397 -13.06 -6.80 4.36
N HIS A 398 -13.41 -7.99 4.84
CA HIS A 398 -14.28 -8.93 4.13
C HIS A 398 -15.63 -8.30 3.76
N LYS A 399 -16.24 -7.60 4.72
CA LYS A 399 -17.51 -6.88 4.49
C LYS A 399 -17.36 -5.75 3.48
N ARG A 400 -16.22 -5.05 3.49
CA ARG A 400 -15.95 -3.92 2.61
C ARG A 400 -15.70 -4.35 1.16
N PHE A 401 -15.05 -5.49 0.96
CA PHE A 401 -14.69 -6.04 -0.34
C PHE A 401 -15.64 -7.15 -0.83
N SER A 402 -16.80 -7.33 -0.20
CA SER A 402 -17.70 -8.46 -0.49
C SER A 402 -18.11 -8.55 -1.95
N ALA A 403 -18.38 -7.42 -2.61
CA ALA A 403 -18.73 -7.36 -4.03
C ALA A 403 -17.55 -7.77 -4.94
N ASP A 404 -16.34 -7.30 -4.61
CA ASP A 404 -15.12 -7.68 -5.36
C ASP A 404 -14.80 -9.17 -5.19
N LEU A 405 -14.92 -9.69 -3.96
CA LEU A 405 -14.72 -11.11 -3.65
C LEU A 405 -15.74 -12.01 -4.36
N GLN A 406 -17.00 -11.59 -4.43
CA GLN A 406 -18.04 -12.30 -5.20
C GLN A 406 -17.72 -12.31 -6.70
N ALA A 407 -17.32 -11.16 -7.26
CA ALA A 407 -16.95 -11.05 -8.67
C ALA A 407 -15.76 -11.96 -9.03
N ILE A 408 -14.74 -12.04 -8.17
CA ILE A 408 -13.60 -12.95 -8.37
C ILE A 408 -14.05 -14.41 -8.30
N GLY A 409 -14.86 -14.77 -7.31
CA GLY A 409 -15.36 -16.15 -7.17
C GLY A 409 -16.21 -16.62 -8.36
N SER A 410 -16.99 -15.73 -8.98
CA SER A 410 -17.74 -16.07 -10.21
C SER A 410 -16.82 -16.26 -11.43
N LEU A 411 -15.74 -15.47 -11.55
CA LEU A 411 -14.74 -15.64 -12.60
C LEU A 411 -14.00 -16.99 -12.48
N GLU A 412 -13.70 -17.45 -11.26
CA GLU A 412 -13.08 -18.76 -11.02
C GLU A 412 -14.03 -19.94 -11.29
N ARG A 413 -15.35 -19.73 -11.15
CA ARG A 413 -16.39 -20.73 -11.44
C ARG A 413 -16.81 -20.78 -12.93
N GLY A 414 -16.33 -19.86 -13.76
CA GLY A 414 -16.64 -19.81 -15.18
C GLY A 414 -18.09 -19.42 -15.50
N GLU A 415 -18.71 -18.60 -14.63
CA GLU A 415 -20.09 -18.09 -14.78
C GLU A 415 -20.16 -16.75 -15.52
#